data_AF-A0A7K8H5F4-F1
#
_entry.id   AF-A0A7K8H5F4-F1
#
_cell.length_a   1.000
_cell.length_b   1.000
_cell.length_c   1.000
_cell.angle_alpha   90.00
_cell.angle_beta   90.00
_cell.angle_gamma   90.00
#
_symmetry.space_group_name_H-M   'P 1'
#
loop_
_entity.id
_entity.type
_entity.pdbx_description
1 polymer ?
#
loop_
_entity_poly.entity_id
_entity_poly.type
_entity_poly.pdbx_seq_one_letter_code
_entity_poly.pdbx_strand_id
1 'polypeptide(L)'
;QTITVLKGKISELQWNIMNQEMQMTSQDSQKQELMEQLDVEKKKWQEASQQIQTLQASQSLLAEYEQKIKDLEQKLSQQEHDALIVKNMKAELARFPKMERELRQLREENAYFREMKENNGLLKEEVEGLQRKLERYEKVQAQLVTVELENEKLLGKLQSWEKLDQSTGLNIRTPDDLSRQIVALQQRELALKEQNSTFMNSARMLEKARQQLQEENLRVQSQLLDEKKKREHQEALVRRLQKRVVLLTKERDGMRAILESYDSELTPAEHSPQLSRRMREAEDMVQKLHAHNTEMEAQLSQALEEVGNHKQRAEMLEVEMKVLKSQQSTAEQSSAVTKEEVDALRLKIEELEAERSKLAEENRSLEMKLEKLTLQGDYDPSRTKVVHFSMNPMSLAKQQRKEEQQQLQEECERLRELVRVLEGGGSIPGNLEGVGGFQSPQEVAELKKQVESAELKNQRLKEVFQTKIQEFRKVCYTLTGYQIDITTENQYRLSSIYAEHQGDCLLFK
;
A
#
# COMPACT_ATOMS: atom_id res chain seq x y z
N GLN A 1 -107.07 105.48 143.96
CA GLN A 1 -107.42 104.23 143.25
C GLN A 1 -107.05 104.23 141.76
N THR A 2 -106.00 104.95 141.34
CA THR A 2 -105.57 105.05 139.92
C THR A 2 -104.28 104.28 139.60
N ILE A 3 -103.59 103.73 140.60
CA ILE A 3 -102.29 103.06 140.43
C ILE A 3 -102.43 101.57 140.02
N THR A 4 -103.57 100.94 140.33
CA THR A 4 -103.80 99.51 140.06
C THR A 4 -104.12 99.20 138.59
N VAL A 5 -104.86 100.07 137.88
CA VAL A 5 -105.21 99.87 136.46
C VAL A 5 -104.00 100.07 135.53
N LEU A 6 -103.07 100.97 135.88
CA LEU A 6 -101.84 101.17 135.12
C LEU A 6 -100.84 100.03 135.30
N LYS A 7 -100.78 99.39 136.48
CA LYS A 7 -99.93 98.20 136.69
C LYS A 7 -100.35 97.01 135.83
N GLY A 8 -101.65 96.77 135.64
CA GLY A 8 -102.16 95.69 134.78
C GLY A 8 -101.79 95.87 133.31
N LYS A 9 -101.94 97.09 132.77
CA LYS A 9 -101.52 97.40 131.38
C LYS A 9 -100.00 97.35 131.19
N ILE A 10 -99.22 97.70 132.21
CA ILE A 10 -97.75 97.57 132.17
C ILE A 10 -97.34 96.10 132.14
N SER A 11 -98.00 95.23 132.93
CA SER A 11 -97.70 93.79 132.94
C SER A 11 -98.10 93.10 131.63
N GLU A 12 -99.23 93.45 131.02
CA GLU A 12 -99.60 92.94 129.68
C GLU A 12 -98.64 93.41 128.59
N LEU A 13 -98.22 94.68 128.62
CA LEU A 13 -97.22 95.19 127.68
C LEU A 13 -95.85 94.54 127.90
N GLN A 14 -95.44 94.30 129.15
CA GLN A 14 -94.20 93.59 129.47
C GLN A 14 -94.25 92.14 128.99
N TRP A 15 -95.38 91.45 129.14
CA TRP A 15 -95.54 90.09 128.63
C TRP A 15 -95.51 90.06 127.09
N ASN A 16 -96.17 91.01 126.43
CA ASN A 16 -96.12 91.12 124.97
C ASN A 16 -94.72 91.47 124.43
N ILE A 17 -93.98 92.34 125.12
CA ILE A 17 -92.58 92.67 124.79
C ILE A 17 -91.71 91.43 124.96
N MET A 18 -91.82 90.71 126.09
CA MET A 18 -91.06 89.49 126.33
C MET A 18 -91.37 88.38 125.32
N ASN A 19 -92.64 88.25 124.90
CA ASN A 19 -93.03 87.28 123.89
C ASN A 19 -92.53 87.66 122.48
N GLN A 20 -92.51 88.97 122.16
CA GLN A 20 -91.90 89.49 120.93
C GLN A 20 -90.36 89.34 120.94
N GLU A 21 -89.69 89.58 122.07
CA GLU A 21 -88.25 89.35 122.24
C GLU A 21 -87.90 87.86 122.12
N MET A 22 -88.73 86.98 122.67
CA MET A 22 -88.56 85.53 122.53
C MET A 22 -88.80 85.08 121.08
N GLN A 23 -89.76 85.67 120.37
CA GLN A 23 -89.95 85.45 118.93
C GLN A 23 -88.76 85.97 118.12
N MET A 24 -88.26 87.18 118.39
CA MET A 24 -87.11 87.76 117.69
C MET A 24 -85.85 86.93 117.90
N THR A 25 -85.58 86.48 119.12
CA THR A 25 -84.44 85.59 119.42
C THR A 25 -84.57 84.23 118.73
N SER A 26 -85.78 83.65 118.67
CA SER A 26 -86.02 82.41 117.92
C SER A 26 -85.89 82.59 116.41
N GLN A 27 -86.26 83.74 115.86
CA GLN A 27 -86.10 84.07 114.45
C GLN A 27 -84.63 84.35 114.12
N ASP A 28 -83.88 85.00 115.02
CA ASP A 28 -82.45 85.23 114.87
C ASP A 28 -81.65 83.92 114.94
N SER A 29 -82.01 82.98 115.82
CA SER A 29 -81.38 81.66 115.85
C SER A 29 -81.68 80.85 114.58
N GLN A 30 -82.94 80.87 114.10
CA GLN A 30 -83.30 80.25 112.82
C GLN A 30 -82.56 80.88 111.64
N LYS A 31 -82.38 82.20 111.65
CA LYS A 31 -81.60 82.91 110.64
C LYS A 31 -80.12 82.52 110.69
N GLN A 32 -79.53 82.37 111.88
CA GLN A 32 -78.16 81.88 112.04
C GLN A 32 -78.00 80.44 111.53
N GLU A 33 -78.90 79.53 111.91
CA GLU A 33 -78.89 78.15 111.41
C GLU A 33 -79.02 78.08 109.88
N LEU A 34 -79.90 78.90 109.28
CA LEU A 34 -80.05 78.99 107.83
C LEU A 34 -78.80 79.59 107.16
N MET A 35 -78.13 80.56 107.79
CA MET A 35 -76.86 81.09 107.29
C MET A 35 -75.75 80.04 107.33
N GLU A 36 -75.64 79.27 108.41
CA GLU A 36 -74.67 78.18 108.52
C GLU A 36 -74.93 77.06 107.51
N GLN A 37 -76.20 76.69 107.31
CA GLN A 37 -76.59 75.72 106.27
C GLN A 37 -76.24 76.24 104.88
N LEU A 38 -76.51 77.50 104.59
CA LEU A 38 -76.16 78.12 103.30
C LEU A 38 -74.65 78.12 103.07
N ASP A 39 -73.84 78.40 104.10
CA ASP A 39 -72.38 78.41 103.98
C ASP A 39 -71.79 77.00 103.85
N VAL A 40 -72.39 75.99 104.49
CA VAL A 40 -72.04 74.59 104.27
C VAL A 40 -72.36 74.17 102.83
N GLU A 41 -73.52 74.54 102.31
CA GLU A 41 -73.89 74.24 100.92
C GLU A 41 -73.00 74.99 99.90
N LYS A 42 -72.60 76.24 100.18
CA LYS A 42 -71.60 76.95 99.36
C LYS A 42 -70.24 76.25 99.35
N LYS A 43 -69.77 75.76 100.51
CA LYS A 43 -68.49 75.02 100.59
C LYS A 43 -68.56 73.71 99.79
N LYS A 44 -69.64 72.93 99.96
CA LYS A 44 -69.87 71.72 99.16
C LYS A 44 -69.92 72.03 97.66
N TRP A 45 -70.57 73.12 97.26
CA TRP A 45 -70.63 73.55 95.87
C TRP A 45 -69.24 73.95 95.34
N GLN A 46 -68.43 74.66 96.13
CA GLN A 46 -67.05 75.01 95.76
C GLN A 46 -66.16 73.77 95.63
N GLU A 47 -66.24 72.82 96.56
CA GLU A 47 -65.49 71.56 96.51
C GLU A 47 -65.90 70.71 95.30
N ALA A 48 -67.21 70.58 95.02
CA ALA A 48 -67.71 69.90 93.83
C ALA A 48 -67.25 70.61 92.55
N SER A 49 -67.25 71.94 92.52
CA SER A 49 -66.75 72.71 91.37
C SER A 49 -65.25 72.50 91.15
N GLN A 50 -64.45 72.41 92.21
CA GLN A 50 -63.02 72.11 92.10
C GLN A 50 -62.80 70.67 91.61
N GLN A 51 -63.57 69.70 92.10
CA GLN A 51 -63.51 68.31 91.63
C GLN A 51 -63.90 68.19 90.14
N ILE A 52 -64.90 68.94 89.69
CA ILE A 52 -65.28 68.99 88.27
C ILE A 52 -64.13 69.57 87.44
N GLN A 53 -63.48 70.64 87.91
CA GLN A 53 -62.35 71.23 87.20
C GLN A 53 -61.13 70.29 87.12
N THR A 54 -60.82 69.58 88.19
CA THR A 54 -59.71 68.60 88.17
C THR A 54 -60.04 67.40 87.28
N LEU A 55 -61.29 66.93 87.29
CA LEU A 55 -61.75 65.89 86.39
C LEU A 55 -61.69 66.34 84.93
N GLN A 56 -62.14 67.56 84.62
CA GLN A 56 -62.06 68.13 83.26
C GLN A 56 -60.60 68.26 82.79
N ALA A 57 -59.69 68.74 83.65
CA ALA A 57 -58.27 68.80 83.34
C ALA A 57 -57.65 67.40 83.15
N SER A 58 -58.08 66.40 83.92
CA SER A 58 -57.64 65.02 83.73
C SER A 58 -58.18 64.42 82.43
N GLN A 59 -59.42 64.74 82.04
CA GLN A 59 -60.02 64.29 80.78
C GLN A 59 -59.33 64.91 79.56
N SER A 60 -58.95 66.19 79.61
CA SER A 60 -58.19 66.81 78.51
C SER A 60 -56.81 66.16 78.36
N LEU A 61 -56.12 65.88 79.47
CA LEU A 61 -54.83 65.18 79.44
C LEU A 61 -54.98 63.74 78.90
N LEU A 62 -56.02 63.01 79.30
CA LEU A 62 -56.30 61.69 78.76
C LEU A 62 -56.57 61.73 77.25
N ALA A 63 -57.33 62.70 76.76
CA ALA A 63 -57.57 62.88 75.33
C ALA A 63 -56.27 63.21 74.56
N GLU A 64 -55.38 64.03 75.12
CA GLU A 64 -54.06 64.29 74.54
C GLU A 64 -53.20 63.02 74.48
N TYR A 65 -53.20 62.21 75.54
CA TYR A 65 -52.50 60.94 75.55
C TYR A 65 -53.08 59.93 74.56
N GLU A 66 -54.41 59.85 74.42
CA GLU A 66 -55.07 59.00 73.42
C GLU A 66 -54.70 59.40 71.99
N GLN A 67 -54.65 60.69 71.68
CA GLN A 67 -54.19 61.17 70.37
C GLN A 67 -52.73 60.81 70.13
N LYS A 68 -51.87 61.01 71.14
CA LYS A 68 -50.46 60.65 71.05
C LYS A 68 -50.25 59.15 70.85
N ILE A 69 -51.08 58.31 71.49
CA ILE A 69 -51.05 56.86 71.29
C ILE A 69 -51.42 56.53 69.84
N LYS A 70 -52.51 57.09 69.30
CA LYS A 70 -52.92 56.87 67.90
C LYS A 70 -51.84 57.30 66.91
N ASP A 71 -51.20 58.45 67.12
CA ASP A 71 -50.11 58.92 66.27
C ASP A 71 -48.90 57.98 66.31
N LEU A 72 -48.59 57.43 67.50
CA LEU A 72 -47.50 56.47 67.66
C LEU A 72 -47.83 55.11 67.03
N GLU A 73 -49.06 54.63 67.17
CA GLU A 73 -49.54 53.41 66.50
C GLU A 73 -49.49 53.55 64.98
N GLN A 74 -49.92 54.69 64.44
CA GLN A 74 -49.83 54.95 63.00
C GLN A 74 -48.36 54.95 62.53
N LYS A 75 -47.47 55.64 63.26
CA LYS A 75 -46.03 55.64 62.95
C LYS A 75 -45.42 54.24 63.04
N LEU A 76 -45.82 53.45 64.03
CA LEU A 76 -45.36 52.07 64.18
C LEU A 76 -45.80 51.22 62.98
N SER A 77 -47.07 51.31 62.57
CA SER A 77 -47.58 50.55 61.41
C SER A 77 -46.88 50.92 60.10
N GLN A 78 -46.55 52.21 59.91
CA GLN A 78 -45.76 52.68 58.76
C GLN A 78 -44.33 52.13 58.81
N GLN A 79 -43.68 52.17 59.98
CA GLN A 79 -42.35 51.60 60.16
C GLN A 79 -42.33 50.09 59.93
N GLU A 80 -43.35 49.36 60.36
CA GLU A 80 -43.49 47.92 60.10
C GLU A 80 -43.64 47.64 58.59
N HIS A 81 -44.44 48.45 57.88
CA HIS A 81 -44.60 48.33 56.45
C HIS A 81 -43.29 48.63 55.69
N ASP A 82 -42.61 49.72 56.04
CA ASP A 82 -41.32 50.09 55.45
C ASP A 82 -40.26 49.02 55.73
N ALA A 83 -40.26 48.44 56.94
CA ALA A 83 -39.36 47.35 57.30
C ALA A 83 -39.60 46.10 56.43
N LEU A 84 -40.85 45.78 56.09
CA LEU A 84 -41.19 44.69 55.18
C LEU A 84 -40.69 44.95 53.76
N ILE A 85 -40.89 46.17 53.22
CA ILE A 85 -40.39 46.54 51.90
C ILE A 85 -38.86 46.45 51.85
N VAL A 86 -38.18 47.02 52.85
CA VAL A 86 -36.71 46.96 52.95
C VAL A 86 -36.23 45.51 53.05
N LYS A 87 -36.94 44.65 53.78
CA LYS A 87 -36.60 43.22 53.87
C LYS A 87 -36.73 42.52 52.51
N ASN A 88 -37.79 42.79 51.76
CA ASN A 88 -37.99 42.22 50.42
C ASN A 88 -36.96 42.74 49.42
N MET A 89 -36.71 44.05 49.38
CA MET A 89 -35.67 44.65 48.53
C MET A 89 -34.27 44.11 48.85
N LYS A 90 -33.95 43.94 50.14
CA LYS A 90 -32.69 43.29 50.55
C LYS A 90 -32.59 41.85 50.06
N ALA A 91 -33.69 41.09 50.09
CA ALA A 91 -33.73 39.72 49.59
C ALA A 91 -33.52 39.66 48.07
N GLU A 92 -34.11 40.58 47.30
CA GLU A 92 -33.91 40.67 45.85
C GLU A 92 -32.50 41.14 45.49
N LEU A 93 -31.99 42.17 46.16
CA LEU A 93 -30.61 42.64 46.01
C LEU A 93 -29.59 41.54 46.33
N ALA A 94 -29.88 40.67 47.30
CA ALA A 94 -29.02 39.52 47.61
C ALA A 94 -29.04 38.44 46.51
N ARG A 95 -30.12 38.35 45.72
CA ARG A 95 -30.23 37.41 44.57
C ARG A 95 -29.54 37.94 43.31
N PHE A 96 -29.50 39.26 43.12
CA PHE A 96 -28.94 39.89 41.92
C PHE A 96 -27.50 39.44 41.58
N PRO A 97 -26.54 39.37 42.52
CA PRO A 97 -25.20 38.86 42.23
C PRO A 97 -25.15 37.40 41.81
N LYS A 98 -26.13 36.57 42.23
CA LYS A 98 -26.21 35.17 41.79
C LYS A 98 -26.66 35.12 40.33
N MET A 99 -27.71 35.86 39.98
CA MET A 99 -28.19 35.99 38.60
C MET A 99 -27.11 36.56 37.66
N GLU A 100 -26.33 37.55 38.12
CA GLU A 100 -25.22 38.10 37.32
C GLU A 100 -24.08 37.09 37.11
N ARG A 101 -23.81 36.22 38.09
CA ARG A 101 -22.82 35.14 37.93
C ARG A 101 -23.33 34.09 36.95
N GLU A 102 -24.58 33.68 37.07
CA GLU A 102 -25.22 32.73 36.14
C GLU A 102 -25.24 33.30 34.71
N LEU A 103 -25.60 34.56 34.52
CA LEU A 103 -25.54 35.22 33.21
C LEU A 103 -24.12 35.30 32.64
N ARG A 104 -23.10 35.48 33.48
CA ARG A 104 -21.70 35.43 33.05
C ARG A 104 -21.29 34.04 32.63
N GLN A 105 -21.60 33.02 33.45
CA GLN A 105 -21.33 31.62 33.13
C GLN A 105 -22.00 31.21 31.81
N LEU A 106 -23.28 31.53 31.62
CA LEU A 106 -24.00 31.22 30.37
C LEU A 106 -23.39 31.94 29.15
N ARG A 107 -22.83 33.14 29.33
CA ARG A 107 -22.13 33.86 28.24
C ARG A 107 -20.79 33.21 27.91
N GLU A 108 -20.03 32.80 28.92
CA GLU A 108 -18.76 32.08 28.76
C GLU A 108 -18.99 30.72 28.10
N GLU A 109 -19.99 29.95 28.53
CA GLU A 109 -20.40 28.69 27.90
C GLU A 109 -20.83 28.89 26.44
N ASN A 110 -21.64 29.92 26.15
CA ASN A 110 -22.02 30.25 24.78
C ASN A 110 -20.82 30.62 23.90
N ALA A 111 -19.84 31.35 24.44
CA ALA A 111 -18.61 31.66 23.71
C ALA A 111 -17.81 30.39 23.44
N TYR A 112 -17.62 29.55 24.47
CA TYR A 112 -16.96 28.26 24.35
C TYR A 112 -17.62 27.35 23.30
N PHE A 113 -18.94 27.24 23.29
CA PHE A 113 -19.64 26.42 22.31
C PHE A 113 -19.51 26.96 20.88
N ARG A 114 -19.42 28.28 20.69
CA ARG A 114 -19.16 28.87 19.37
C ARG A 114 -17.76 28.53 18.87
N GLU A 115 -16.75 28.75 19.71
CA GLU A 115 -15.35 28.38 19.39
C GLU A 115 -15.23 26.88 19.10
N MET A 116 -15.88 26.04 19.92
CA MET A 116 -15.86 24.59 19.70
C MET A 116 -16.56 24.19 18.40
N LYS A 117 -17.63 24.89 18.01
CA LYS A 117 -18.31 24.66 16.72
C LYS A 117 -17.44 25.08 15.53
N GLU A 118 -16.74 26.21 15.63
CA GLU A 118 -15.79 26.67 14.61
C GLU A 118 -14.61 25.69 14.47
N ASN A 119 -14.01 25.28 15.58
CA ASN A 119 -12.95 24.27 15.61
C ASN A 119 -13.42 22.92 15.03
N ASN A 120 -14.63 22.48 15.36
CA ASN A 120 -15.21 21.26 14.79
C ASN A 120 -15.47 21.40 13.28
N GLY A 121 -15.83 22.60 12.80
CA GLY A 121 -15.95 22.93 11.38
C GLY A 121 -14.62 22.80 10.65
N LEU A 122 -13.55 23.41 11.18
CA LEU A 122 -12.20 23.30 10.63
C LEU A 122 -11.71 21.85 10.59
N LEU A 123 -11.90 21.10 11.68
CA LEU A 123 -11.53 19.68 11.72
C LEU A 123 -12.31 18.85 10.68
N LYS A 124 -13.59 19.14 10.45
CA LYS A 124 -14.38 18.49 9.39
C LYS A 124 -13.83 18.80 8.01
N GLU A 125 -13.50 20.06 7.73
CA GLU A 125 -12.90 20.46 6.45
C GLU A 125 -11.54 19.79 6.21
N GLU A 126 -10.71 19.68 7.25
CA GLU A 126 -9.45 18.94 7.19
C GLU A 126 -9.67 17.45 6.92
N VAL A 127 -10.62 16.82 7.60
CA VAL A 127 -10.98 15.40 7.40
C VAL A 127 -11.50 15.18 5.97
N GLU A 128 -12.41 16.00 5.47
CA GLU A 128 -12.88 15.92 4.08
C GLU A 128 -11.75 16.18 3.09
N GLY A 129 -10.85 17.12 3.39
CA GLY A 129 -9.64 17.38 2.60
C GLY A 129 -8.72 16.17 2.51
N LEU A 130 -8.51 15.47 3.62
CA LEU A 130 -7.73 14.24 3.70
C LEU A 130 -8.42 13.08 2.99
N GLN A 131 -9.75 12.94 3.14
CA GLN A 131 -10.54 11.93 2.43
C GLN A 131 -10.46 12.11 0.91
N ARG A 132 -10.63 13.34 0.40
CA ARG A 132 -10.49 13.63 -1.04
C ARG A 132 -9.06 13.35 -1.55
N LYS A 133 -8.04 13.59 -0.72
CA LYS A 133 -6.65 13.21 -1.07
C LYS A 133 -6.49 11.70 -1.13
N LEU A 134 -7.01 10.98 -0.13
CA LEU A 134 -6.98 9.52 -0.08
C LEU A 134 -7.66 8.91 -1.31
N GLU A 135 -8.86 9.36 -1.67
CA GLU A 135 -9.57 8.91 -2.88
C GLU A 135 -8.75 9.12 -4.17
N ARG A 136 -8.00 10.22 -4.26
CA ARG A 136 -7.10 10.48 -5.40
C ARG A 136 -5.93 9.50 -5.39
N TYR A 137 -5.32 9.25 -4.24
CA TYR A 137 -4.24 8.27 -4.10
C TYR A 137 -4.72 6.85 -4.43
N GLU A 138 -5.90 6.45 -3.96
CA GLU A 138 -6.51 5.15 -4.27
C GLU A 138 -6.78 4.99 -5.77
N LYS A 139 -7.26 6.04 -6.46
CA LYS A 139 -7.43 6.03 -7.93
C LYS A 139 -6.11 5.86 -8.66
N VAL A 140 -5.05 6.56 -8.23
CA VAL A 140 -3.72 6.44 -8.82
C VAL A 140 -3.13 5.06 -8.54
N GLN A 141 -3.32 4.52 -7.34
CA GLN A 141 -2.87 3.18 -6.98
C GLN A 141 -3.57 2.11 -7.83
N ALA A 142 -4.88 2.25 -8.06
CA ALA A 142 -5.62 1.36 -8.94
C ALA A 142 -5.09 1.42 -10.39
N GLN A 143 -4.81 2.63 -10.91
CA GLN A 143 -4.20 2.81 -12.24
C GLN A 143 -2.80 2.19 -12.31
N LEU A 144 -1.98 2.36 -11.27
CA LEU A 144 -0.65 1.77 -11.20
C LEU A 144 -0.71 0.24 -11.30
N VAL A 145 -1.59 -0.39 -10.52
CA VAL A 145 -1.80 -1.85 -10.56
C VAL A 145 -2.25 -2.30 -11.96
N THR A 146 -3.13 -1.55 -12.63
CA THR A 146 -3.53 -1.91 -14.01
C THR A 146 -2.37 -1.86 -14.99
N VAL A 147 -1.49 -0.85 -14.88
CA VAL A 147 -0.30 -0.71 -15.74
C VAL A 147 0.74 -1.78 -15.41
N GLU A 148 0.94 -2.11 -14.14
CA GLU A 148 1.83 -3.19 -13.71
C GLU A 148 1.39 -4.54 -14.29
N LEU A 149 0.09 -4.85 -14.24
CA LEU A 149 -0.48 -6.06 -14.85
C LEU A 149 -0.33 -6.09 -16.38
N GLU A 150 -0.49 -4.95 -17.04
CA GLU A 150 -0.24 -4.83 -18.49
C GLU A 150 1.24 -5.05 -18.82
N ASN A 151 2.14 -4.51 -18.00
CA ASN A 151 3.58 -4.67 -18.17
C ASN A 151 4.00 -6.13 -17.95
N GLU A 152 3.49 -6.81 -16.93
CA GLU A 152 3.72 -8.25 -16.73
C GLU A 152 3.22 -9.09 -17.92
N LYS A 153 2.05 -8.77 -18.47
CA LYS A 153 1.53 -9.43 -19.68
C LYS A 153 2.45 -9.20 -20.89
N LEU A 154 2.97 -7.99 -21.07
CA LEU A 154 3.89 -7.67 -22.15
C LEU A 154 5.24 -8.35 -21.96
N LEU A 155 5.77 -8.38 -20.74
CA LEU A 155 6.99 -9.12 -20.39
C LEU A 155 6.82 -10.62 -20.63
N GLY A 156 5.68 -11.21 -20.26
CA GLY A 156 5.38 -12.61 -20.55
C GLY A 156 5.35 -12.90 -22.05
N LYS A 157 4.79 -11.99 -22.86
CA LYS A 157 4.86 -12.09 -24.33
C LYS A 157 6.29 -11.96 -24.84
N LEU A 158 7.07 -11.00 -24.35
CA LEU A 158 8.47 -10.82 -24.73
C LEU A 158 9.30 -12.09 -24.42
N GLN A 159 9.19 -12.62 -23.21
CA GLN A 159 9.85 -13.86 -22.81
C GLN A 159 9.43 -15.05 -23.67
N SER A 160 8.18 -15.09 -24.15
CA SER A 160 7.76 -16.14 -25.09
C SER A 160 8.47 -16.04 -26.44
N TRP A 161 8.75 -14.82 -26.92
CA TRP A 161 9.57 -14.59 -28.12
C TRP A 161 11.04 -14.88 -27.89
N GLU A 162 11.60 -14.51 -26.73
CA GLU A 162 12.98 -14.87 -26.37
C GLU A 162 13.17 -16.38 -26.23
N LYS A 163 12.17 -17.11 -25.72
CA LYS A 163 12.17 -18.58 -25.72
C LYS A 163 12.13 -19.13 -27.15
N LEU A 164 11.41 -18.46 -28.05
CA LEU A 164 11.38 -18.85 -29.47
C LEU A 164 12.77 -18.71 -30.10
N ASP A 165 13.48 -17.61 -29.83
CA ASP A 165 14.89 -17.38 -30.23
C ASP A 165 15.78 -18.55 -29.76
N GLN A 166 15.72 -18.90 -28.48
CA GLN A 166 16.49 -20.02 -27.91
C GLN A 166 16.15 -21.38 -28.55
N SER A 167 14.87 -21.62 -28.83
CA SER A 167 14.40 -22.91 -29.37
C SER A 167 14.71 -23.09 -30.87
N THR A 168 14.73 -21.99 -31.63
CA THR A 168 14.91 -22.03 -33.08
C THR A 168 16.35 -21.74 -33.50
N GLY A 169 17.14 -21.08 -32.64
CA GLY A 169 18.49 -20.61 -32.98
C GLY A 169 18.48 -19.52 -34.06
N LEU A 170 17.29 -19.04 -34.44
CA LEU A 170 17.06 -17.94 -35.33
C LEU A 170 16.89 -16.71 -34.45
N ASN A 171 17.70 -15.67 -34.65
CA ASN A 171 17.65 -14.36 -33.94
C ASN A 171 16.27 -13.68 -34.09
N ILE A 172 15.22 -14.23 -33.48
CA ILE A 172 13.81 -13.82 -33.56
C ILE A 172 13.36 -13.49 -32.15
N ARG A 173 13.63 -12.27 -31.72
CA ARG A 173 13.26 -11.79 -30.38
C ARG A 173 11.97 -10.99 -30.38
N THR A 174 11.56 -10.52 -31.56
CA THR A 174 10.33 -9.76 -31.75
C THR A 174 9.55 -10.25 -32.97
N PRO A 175 8.23 -9.98 -33.03
CA PRO A 175 7.44 -10.22 -34.24
C PRO A 175 8.01 -9.55 -35.49
N ASP A 176 8.63 -8.37 -35.32
CA ASP A 176 9.26 -7.65 -36.42
C ASP A 176 10.48 -8.39 -36.96
N ASP A 177 11.28 -9.03 -36.10
CA ASP A 177 12.41 -9.86 -36.54
C ASP A 177 11.95 -11.06 -37.37
N LEU A 178 10.85 -11.70 -36.97
CA LEU A 178 10.22 -12.77 -37.76
C LEU A 178 9.81 -12.26 -39.14
N SER A 179 9.18 -11.08 -39.20
CA SER A 179 8.78 -10.47 -40.47
C SER A 179 9.99 -10.19 -41.38
N ARG A 180 11.10 -9.69 -40.83
CA ARG A 180 12.34 -9.44 -41.57
C ARG A 180 12.95 -10.73 -42.10
N GLN A 181 12.98 -11.80 -41.29
CA GLN A 181 13.49 -13.10 -41.72
C GLN A 181 12.62 -13.70 -42.83
N ILE A 182 11.29 -13.60 -42.73
CA ILE A 182 10.38 -14.05 -43.78
C ILE A 182 10.66 -13.30 -45.09
N VAL A 183 10.82 -11.97 -45.05
CA VAL A 183 11.13 -11.17 -46.23
C VAL A 183 12.49 -11.57 -46.83
N ALA A 184 13.52 -11.77 -45.99
CA ALA A 184 14.83 -12.22 -46.46
C ALA A 184 14.80 -13.61 -47.11
N LEU A 185 14.04 -14.54 -46.54
CA LEU A 185 13.82 -15.88 -47.12
C LEU A 185 13.09 -15.79 -48.47
N GLN A 186 12.04 -14.96 -48.56
CA GLN A 186 11.32 -14.73 -49.81
C GLN A 186 12.22 -14.13 -50.89
N GLN A 187 13.08 -13.16 -50.54
CA GLN A 187 14.06 -12.59 -51.48
C GLN A 187 15.08 -13.63 -51.95
N ARG A 188 15.58 -14.47 -51.05
CA ARG A 188 16.52 -15.56 -51.40
C ARG A 188 15.85 -16.60 -52.31
N GLU A 189 14.61 -16.96 -52.04
CA GLU A 189 13.85 -17.90 -52.87
C GLU A 189 13.64 -17.34 -54.28
N LEU A 190 13.28 -16.06 -54.40
CA LEU A 190 13.15 -15.38 -55.69
C LEU A 190 14.48 -15.39 -56.48
N ALA A 191 15.60 -15.03 -55.83
CA ALA A 191 16.92 -15.05 -56.47
C ALA A 191 17.32 -16.47 -56.94
N LEU A 192 17.04 -17.50 -56.15
CA LEU A 192 17.29 -18.90 -56.54
C LEU A 192 16.39 -19.34 -57.70
N LYS A 193 15.12 -18.91 -57.74
CA LYS A 193 14.21 -19.17 -58.87
C LYS A 193 14.72 -18.50 -60.15
N GLU A 194 15.19 -17.26 -60.05
CA GLU A 194 15.80 -16.55 -61.17
C GLU A 194 17.06 -17.28 -61.68
N GLN A 195 17.98 -17.67 -60.80
CA GLN A 195 19.16 -18.46 -61.16
C GLN A 195 18.80 -19.82 -61.78
N ASN A 196 17.82 -20.53 -61.23
CA ASN A 196 17.35 -21.78 -61.81
C ASN A 196 16.75 -21.56 -63.21
N SER A 197 16.04 -20.45 -63.42
CA SER A 197 15.50 -20.11 -64.73
C SER A 197 16.61 -19.82 -65.75
N THR A 198 17.69 -19.13 -65.35
CA THR A 198 18.83 -18.86 -66.23
C THR A 198 19.62 -20.12 -66.54
N PHE A 199 19.87 -20.99 -65.56
CA PHE A 199 20.49 -22.30 -65.78
C PHE A 199 19.64 -23.22 -66.66
N MET A 200 18.32 -23.25 -66.45
CA MET A 200 17.43 -24.03 -67.29
C MET A 200 17.44 -23.53 -68.74
N ASN A 201 17.48 -22.21 -68.94
CA ASN A 201 17.57 -21.62 -70.28
C ASN A 201 18.93 -21.93 -70.92
N SER A 202 20.04 -21.82 -70.20
CA SER A 202 21.36 -22.15 -70.74
C SER A 202 21.49 -23.64 -71.08
N ALA A 203 20.99 -24.53 -70.22
CA ALA A 203 20.93 -25.96 -70.48
C ALA A 203 20.12 -26.28 -71.73
N ARG A 204 18.95 -25.64 -71.92
CA ARG A 204 18.14 -25.78 -73.14
C ARG A 204 18.87 -25.29 -74.38
N MET A 205 19.62 -24.18 -74.30
CA MET A 205 20.39 -23.67 -75.43
C MET A 205 21.55 -24.60 -75.80
N LEU A 206 22.27 -25.13 -74.80
CA LEU A 206 23.33 -26.10 -75.00
C LEU A 206 22.79 -27.42 -75.58
N GLU A 207 21.64 -27.88 -75.11
CA GLU A 207 21.01 -29.10 -75.64
C GLU A 207 20.58 -28.93 -77.11
N LYS A 208 20.03 -27.75 -77.47
CA LYS A 208 19.76 -27.42 -78.89
C LYS A 208 21.03 -27.39 -79.73
N ALA A 209 22.10 -26.78 -79.24
CA ALA A 209 23.39 -26.76 -79.94
C ALA A 209 23.97 -28.17 -80.09
N ARG A 210 23.84 -29.02 -79.06
CA ARG A 210 24.23 -30.43 -79.10
C ARG A 210 23.46 -31.20 -80.17
N GLN A 211 22.15 -31.00 -80.27
CA GLN A 211 21.29 -31.61 -81.30
C GLN A 211 21.71 -31.16 -82.70
N GLN A 212 21.95 -29.87 -82.91
CA GLN A 212 22.42 -29.34 -84.20
C GLN A 212 23.78 -29.94 -84.61
N LEU A 213 24.74 -30.02 -83.69
CA LEU A 213 26.04 -30.64 -83.96
C LEU A 213 25.93 -32.15 -84.24
N GLN A 214 24.98 -32.85 -83.60
CA GLN A 214 24.71 -34.25 -83.91
C GLN A 214 24.15 -34.42 -85.33
N GLU A 215 23.21 -33.58 -85.74
CA GLU A 215 22.67 -33.56 -87.11
C GLU A 215 23.75 -33.25 -88.16
N GLU A 216 24.62 -32.28 -87.88
CA GLU A 216 25.76 -31.94 -88.75
C GLU A 216 26.75 -33.11 -88.84
N ASN A 217 27.06 -33.77 -87.72
CA ASN A 217 27.97 -34.91 -87.71
C ASN A 217 27.40 -36.07 -88.55
N LEU A 218 26.10 -36.39 -88.41
CA LEU A 218 25.44 -37.38 -89.26
C LEU A 218 25.50 -37.00 -90.74
N ARG A 219 25.29 -35.72 -91.07
CA ARG A 219 25.38 -35.22 -92.45
C ARG A 219 26.80 -35.37 -93.01
N VAL A 220 27.83 -35.01 -92.24
CA VAL A 220 29.24 -35.16 -92.62
C VAL A 220 29.62 -36.64 -92.76
N GLN A 221 29.15 -37.52 -91.86
CA GLN A 221 29.38 -38.96 -91.96
C GLN A 221 28.76 -39.53 -93.24
N SER A 222 27.54 -39.12 -93.61
CA SER A 222 26.91 -39.52 -94.88
C SER A 222 27.72 -39.05 -96.08
N GLN A 223 28.16 -37.78 -96.09
CA GLN A 223 29.00 -37.25 -97.17
C GLN A 223 30.34 -38.01 -97.27
N LEU A 224 30.98 -38.31 -96.14
CA LEU A 224 32.22 -39.08 -96.10
C LEU A 224 32.02 -40.50 -96.65
N LEU A 225 30.90 -41.15 -96.34
CA LEU A 225 30.57 -42.48 -96.89
C LEU A 225 30.39 -42.42 -98.41
N ASP A 226 29.73 -41.38 -98.92
CA ASP A 226 29.54 -41.21 -100.37
C ASP A 226 30.87 -40.92 -101.07
N GLU A 227 31.74 -40.09 -100.50
CA GLU A 227 33.09 -39.86 -101.03
C GLU A 227 33.96 -41.13 -100.95
N LYS A 228 33.85 -41.93 -99.89
CA LYS A 228 34.52 -43.25 -99.81
C LYS A 228 34.06 -44.18 -100.93
N LYS A 229 32.75 -44.29 -101.20
CA LYS A 229 32.22 -45.09 -102.31
C LYS A 229 32.72 -44.60 -103.67
N LYS A 230 32.76 -43.27 -103.88
CA LYS A 230 33.33 -42.68 -105.11
C LYS A 230 34.80 -43.03 -105.25
N ARG A 231 35.59 -42.92 -104.17
CA ARG A 231 37.01 -43.30 -104.14
C ARG A 231 37.20 -44.79 -104.46
N GLU A 232 36.44 -45.68 -103.85
CA GLU A 232 36.49 -47.12 -104.13
C GLU A 232 36.16 -47.44 -105.59
N HIS A 233 35.17 -46.75 -106.17
CA HIS A 233 34.83 -46.87 -107.59
C HIS A 233 35.99 -46.43 -108.49
N GLN A 234 36.62 -45.30 -108.18
CA GLN A 234 37.79 -44.80 -108.89
C GLN A 234 38.99 -45.74 -108.75
N GLU A 235 39.28 -46.24 -107.55
CA GLU A 235 40.33 -47.24 -107.31
C GLU A 235 40.08 -48.52 -108.13
N ALA A 236 38.84 -49.01 -108.17
CA ALA A 236 38.47 -50.17 -108.99
C ALA A 236 38.65 -49.90 -110.49
N LEU A 237 38.38 -48.68 -110.94
CA LEU A 237 38.66 -48.25 -112.31
C LEU A 237 40.17 -48.20 -112.58
N VAL A 238 40.96 -47.60 -111.68
CA VAL A 238 42.43 -47.55 -111.76
C VAL A 238 43.01 -48.96 -111.81
N ARG A 239 42.58 -49.89 -110.95
CA ARG A 239 43.03 -51.30 -110.99
C ARG A 239 42.70 -51.97 -112.33
N ARG A 240 41.54 -51.69 -112.92
CA ARG A 240 41.17 -52.20 -114.26
C ARG A 240 42.06 -51.62 -115.36
N LEU A 241 42.30 -50.31 -115.32
CA LEU A 241 43.20 -49.63 -116.26
C LEU A 241 44.64 -50.12 -116.10
N GLN A 242 45.14 -50.29 -114.89
CA GLN A 242 46.46 -50.87 -114.61
C GLN A 242 46.59 -52.28 -115.18
N LYS A 243 45.59 -53.16 -114.98
CA LYS A 243 45.57 -54.49 -115.62
C LYS A 243 45.63 -54.40 -117.15
N ARG A 244 44.89 -53.45 -117.75
CA ARG A 244 44.92 -53.20 -119.20
C ARG A 244 46.30 -52.73 -119.65
N VAL A 245 46.92 -51.80 -118.93
CA VAL A 245 48.28 -51.31 -119.20
C VAL A 245 49.30 -52.45 -119.09
N VAL A 246 49.20 -53.31 -118.08
CA VAL A 246 50.09 -54.48 -117.95
C VAL A 246 49.92 -55.44 -119.13
N LEU A 247 48.69 -55.71 -119.58
CA LEU A 247 48.46 -56.53 -120.77
C LEU A 247 49.06 -55.88 -122.03
N LEU A 248 48.81 -54.59 -122.26
CA LEU A 248 49.39 -53.85 -123.37
C LEU A 248 50.93 -53.79 -123.28
N THR A 249 51.48 -53.72 -122.07
CA THR A 249 52.93 -53.75 -121.82
C THR A 249 53.50 -55.11 -122.16
N LYS A 250 52.83 -56.21 -121.78
CA LYS A 250 53.22 -57.57 -122.17
C LYS A 250 53.10 -57.81 -123.67
N GLU A 251 52.06 -57.27 -124.31
CA GLU A 251 51.92 -57.31 -125.77
C GLU A 251 53.06 -56.54 -126.46
N ARG A 252 53.34 -55.32 -125.99
CA ARG A 252 54.48 -54.50 -126.46
C ARG A 252 55.81 -55.22 -126.24
N ASP A 253 56.06 -55.77 -125.06
CA ASP A 253 57.31 -56.44 -124.72
C ASP A 253 57.43 -57.78 -125.44
N GLY A 254 56.33 -58.48 -125.70
CA GLY A 254 56.30 -59.64 -126.59
C GLY A 254 56.69 -59.25 -128.02
N MET A 255 56.14 -58.16 -128.56
CA MET A 255 56.57 -57.63 -129.87
C MET A 255 58.04 -57.18 -129.85
N ARG A 256 58.51 -56.54 -128.77
CA ARG A 256 59.92 -56.15 -128.61
C ARG A 256 60.82 -57.37 -128.50
N ALA A 257 60.45 -58.42 -127.78
CA ALA A 257 61.21 -59.66 -127.68
C ALA A 257 61.25 -60.41 -129.01
N ILE A 258 60.17 -60.36 -129.81
CA ILE A 258 60.18 -60.86 -131.19
C ILE A 258 61.18 -60.05 -132.02
N LEU A 259 61.15 -58.70 -131.94
CA LEU A 259 62.13 -57.85 -132.62
C LEU A 259 63.57 -58.11 -132.14
N GLU A 260 63.80 -58.23 -130.83
CA GLU A 260 65.09 -58.58 -130.23
C GLU A 260 65.53 -59.98 -130.65
N SER A 261 64.62 -60.93 -130.86
CA SER A 261 64.96 -62.25 -131.41
C SER A 261 65.46 -62.13 -132.85
N TYR A 262 64.82 -61.29 -133.68
CA TYR A 262 65.31 -60.97 -135.01
C TYR A 262 66.65 -60.20 -134.97
N ASP A 263 66.82 -59.23 -134.05
CA ASP A 263 68.08 -58.49 -133.87
C ASP A 263 69.22 -59.40 -133.35
N SER A 264 68.89 -60.40 -132.52
CA SER A 264 69.83 -61.41 -132.00
C SER A 264 70.22 -62.47 -133.04
N GLU A 265 69.37 -62.72 -134.04
CA GLU A 265 69.72 -63.51 -135.23
C GLU A 265 70.58 -62.72 -136.25
N LEU A 266 70.63 -61.38 -136.12
CA LEU A 266 71.33 -60.48 -137.05
C LEU A 266 72.67 -59.91 -136.54
N THR A 267 73.10 -60.19 -135.30
CA THR A 267 74.41 -59.71 -134.81
C THR A 267 75.05 -60.62 -133.75
N PRO A 268 76.20 -61.26 -134.04
CA PRO A 268 77.04 -61.90 -133.04
C PRO A 268 78.16 -60.95 -132.63
N ALA A 269 78.09 -60.31 -131.45
CA ALA A 269 79.30 -59.89 -130.74
C ALA A 269 79.07 -59.36 -129.30
N GLU A 270 79.60 -60.13 -128.37
CA GLU A 270 80.56 -59.68 -127.35
C GLU A 270 80.07 -58.80 -126.18
N HIS A 271 79.56 -59.45 -125.14
CA HIS A 271 79.52 -58.90 -123.78
C HIS A 271 80.83 -59.22 -123.03
N SER A 272 81.57 -58.18 -122.64
CA SER A 272 82.74 -58.29 -121.77
C SER A 272 82.31 -58.48 -120.29
N PRO A 273 82.84 -59.51 -119.58
CA PRO A 273 82.50 -59.80 -118.18
C PRO A 273 82.97 -58.75 -117.15
N GLN A 274 83.69 -57.70 -117.57
CA GLN A 274 84.15 -56.61 -116.70
C GLN A 274 83.09 -55.53 -116.47
N LEU A 275 82.14 -55.34 -117.41
CA LEU A 275 81.06 -54.36 -117.25
C LEU A 275 80.01 -54.83 -116.23
N SER A 276 79.69 -56.13 -116.21
CA SER A 276 78.74 -56.72 -115.26
C SER A 276 79.25 -56.80 -113.80
N ARG A 277 80.56 -56.66 -113.55
CA ARG A 277 81.11 -56.54 -112.19
C ARG A 277 81.00 -55.11 -111.67
N ARG A 278 81.34 -54.11 -112.51
CA ARG A 278 81.19 -52.70 -112.15
C ARG A 278 79.73 -52.28 -111.93
N MET A 279 78.81 -52.87 -112.70
CA MET A 279 77.38 -52.66 -112.49
C MET A 279 76.91 -53.18 -111.12
N ARG A 280 77.37 -54.38 -110.72
CA ARG A 280 77.04 -54.95 -109.40
C ARG A 280 77.63 -54.16 -108.23
N GLU A 281 78.88 -53.70 -108.33
CA GLU A 281 79.50 -52.88 -107.29
C GLU A 281 78.81 -51.51 -107.14
N ALA A 282 78.32 -50.93 -108.25
CA ALA A 282 77.54 -49.71 -108.21
C ALA A 282 76.14 -49.94 -107.58
N GLU A 283 75.49 -51.06 -107.88
CA GLU A 283 74.20 -51.44 -107.27
C GLU A 283 74.30 -51.64 -105.74
N ASP A 284 75.36 -52.30 -105.26
CA ASP A 284 75.60 -52.49 -103.81
C ASP A 284 75.83 -51.15 -103.07
N MET A 285 76.51 -50.19 -103.69
CA MET A 285 76.68 -48.86 -103.11
C MET A 285 75.36 -48.07 -103.06
N VAL A 286 74.53 -48.20 -104.09
CA VAL A 286 73.20 -47.58 -104.13
C VAL A 286 72.29 -48.16 -103.05
N GLN A 287 72.33 -49.49 -102.83
CA GLN A 287 71.56 -50.13 -101.76
C GLN A 287 71.99 -49.66 -100.36
N LYS A 288 73.30 -49.52 -100.11
CA LYS A 288 73.81 -49.00 -98.83
C LYS A 288 73.40 -47.55 -98.59
N LEU A 289 73.43 -46.71 -99.63
CA LEU A 289 72.94 -45.32 -99.54
C LEU A 289 71.44 -45.26 -99.29
N HIS A 290 70.65 -46.13 -99.90
CA HIS A 290 69.21 -46.24 -99.63
C HIS A 290 68.93 -46.64 -98.18
N ALA A 291 69.62 -47.66 -97.66
CA ALA A 291 69.47 -48.08 -96.26
C ALA A 291 69.83 -46.96 -95.28
N HIS A 292 70.91 -46.22 -95.54
CA HIS A 292 71.29 -45.07 -94.73
C HIS A 292 70.24 -43.95 -94.82
N ASN A 293 69.65 -43.72 -95.99
CA ASN A 293 68.64 -42.67 -96.15
C ASN A 293 67.35 -43.02 -95.37
N THR A 294 66.92 -44.29 -95.40
CA THR A 294 65.78 -44.76 -94.60
C THR A 294 66.03 -44.68 -93.10
N GLU A 295 67.26 -44.94 -92.65
CA GLU A 295 67.66 -44.78 -91.25
C GLU A 295 67.58 -43.31 -90.82
N MET A 296 68.07 -42.39 -91.66
CA MET A 296 68.00 -40.94 -91.39
C MET A 296 66.57 -40.41 -91.37
N GLU A 297 65.70 -40.89 -92.27
CA GLU A 297 64.27 -40.54 -92.28
C GLU A 297 63.54 -41.04 -91.03
N ALA A 298 63.89 -42.23 -90.53
CA ALA A 298 63.35 -42.76 -89.28
C ALA A 298 63.79 -41.93 -88.06
N GLN A 299 65.09 -41.57 -87.99
CA GLN A 299 65.62 -40.71 -86.94
C GLN A 299 64.99 -39.30 -86.96
N LEU A 300 64.75 -38.74 -88.15
CA LEU A 300 64.08 -37.44 -88.29
C LEU A 300 62.62 -37.51 -87.81
N SER A 301 61.91 -38.59 -88.15
CA SER A 301 60.52 -38.80 -87.73
C SER A 301 60.40 -38.94 -86.22
N GLN A 302 61.32 -39.69 -85.59
CA GLN A 302 61.38 -39.83 -84.13
C GLN A 302 61.65 -38.49 -83.44
N ALA A 303 62.60 -37.69 -83.96
CA ALA A 303 62.90 -36.38 -83.39
C ALA A 303 61.69 -35.41 -83.48
N LEU A 304 60.90 -35.48 -84.55
CA LEU A 304 59.69 -34.66 -84.71
C LEU A 304 58.60 -35.06 -83.70
N GLU A 305 58.40 -36.36 -83.44
CA GLU A 305 57.46 -36.84 -82.42
C GLU A 305 57.90 -36.40 -81.01
N GLU A 306 59.19 -36.50 -80.69
CA GLU A 306 59.73 -36.06 -79.40
C GLU A 306 59.52 -34.55 -79.18
N VAL A 307 59.79 -33.73 -80.20
CA VAL A 307 59.52 -32.27 -80.15
C VAL A 307 58.02 -31.98 -79.96
N GLY A 308 57.14 -32.73 -80.63
CA GLY A 308 55.69 -32.62 -80.44
C GLY A 308 55.25 -32.91 -79.01
N ASN A 309 55.78 -33.98 -78.41
CA ASN A 309 55.51 -34.37 -77.02
C ASN A 309 56.03 -33.33 -76.02
N HIS A 310 57.21 -32.76 -76.26
CA HIS A 310 57.75 -31.68 -75.42
C HIS A 310 56.89 -30.41 -75.48
N LYS A 311 56.37 -30.05 -76.66
CA LYS A 311 55.49 -28.89 -76.83
C LYS A 311 54.17 -29.04 -76.07
N GLN A 312 53.54 -30.22 -76.15
CA GLN A 312 52.31 -30.51 -75.42
C GLN A 312 52.52 -30.44 -73.89
N ARG A 313 53.65 -30.94 -73.38
CA ARG A 313 53.98 -30.81 -71.95
C ARG A 313 54.18 -29.35 -71.52
N ALA A 314 54.82 -28.53 -72.34
CA ALA A 314 55.00 -27.11 -72.05
C ALA A 314 53.66 -26.37 -72.00
N GLU A 315 52.75 -26.65 -72.94
CA GLU A 315 51.40 -26.06 -72.98
C GLU A 315 50.57 -26.45 -71.75
N MET A 316 50.64 -27.71 -71.29
CA MET A 316 49.97 -28.15 -70.06
C MET A 316 50.50 -27.42 -68.81
N LEU A 317 51.82 -27.29 -68.69
CA LEU A 317 52.44 -26.59 -67.55
C LEU A 317 52.12 -25.09 -67.54
N GLU A 318 51.99 -24.45 -68.70
CA GLU A 318 51.54 -23.05 -68.79
C GLU A 318 50.09 -22.87 -68.32
N VAL A 319 49.21 -23.82 -68.64
CA VAL A 319 47.81 -23.79 -68.17
C VAL A 319 47.75 -23.99 -66.65
N GLU A 320 48.50 -24.94 -66.10
CA GLU A 320 48.59 -25.17 -64.65
C GLU A 320 49.12 -23.93 -63.91
N MET A 321 50.15 -23.26 -64.44
CA MET A 321 50.66 -22.01 -63.86
C MET A 321 49.62 -20.88 -63.86
N LYS A 322 48.80 -20.77 -64.91
CA LYS A 322 47.72 -19.76 -64.97
C LYS A 322 46.62 -20.04 -63.94
N VAL A 323 46.26 -21.31 -63.76
CA VAL A 323 45.28 -21.73 -62.75
C VAL A 323 45.80 -21.45 -61.33
N LEU A 324 47.04 -21.82 -61.02
CA LEU A 324 47.63 -21.58 -59.70
C LEU A 324 47.76 -20.08 -59.37
N LYS A 325 48.13 -19.23 -60.35
CA LYS A 325 48.15 -17.77 -60.16
C LYS A 325 46.77 -17.19 -59.85
N SER A 326 45.72 -17.69 -60.51
CA SER A 326 44.35 -17.26 -60.22
C SER A 326 43.89 -17.65 -58.81
N GLN A 327 44.27 -18.84 -58.33
CA GLN A 327 43.96 -19.31 -56.98
C GLN A 327 44.69 -18.52 -55.88
N GLN A 328 45.92 -18.06 -56.14
CA GLN A 328 46.69 -17.27 -55.19
C GLN A 328 46.11 -15.86 -54.98
N SER A 329 45.58 -15.24 -56.04
CA SER A 329 44.91 -13.93 -55.94
C SER A 329 43.59 -13.95 -55.14
N THR A 330 42.87 -15.08 -55.15
CA THR A 330 41.66 -15.26 -54.33
C THR A 330 41.98 -15.52 -52.85
N ALA A 331 43.12 -16.13 -52.54
CA ALA A 331 43.53 -16.41 -51.17
C ALA A 331 43.91 -15.13 -50.38
N GLU A 332 44.55 -14.16 -51.03
CA GLU A 332 44.95 -12.90 -50.39
C GLU A 332 43.73 -12.03 -50.01
N GLN A 333 42.69 -12.00 -50.84
CA GLN A 333 41.43 -11.29 -50.56
C GLN A 333 40.62 -11.94 -49.43
N SER A 334 40.63 -13.28 -49.32
CA SER A 334 39.98 -13.99 -48.21
C SER A 334 40.66 -13.79 -46.84
N SER A 335 41.95 -13.42 -46.80
CA SER A 335 42.67 -13.18 -45.53
C SER A 335 42.41 -11.78 -44.92
N ALA A 336 41.97 -10.83 -45.73
CA ALA A 336 41.61 -9.48 -45.27
C ALA A 336 40.21 -9.46 -44.64
N VAL A 337 39.24 -10.14 -45.27
CA VAL A 337 37.87 -10.27 -44.77
C VAL A 337 37.82 -10.99 -43.42
N THR A 338 38.66 -12.01 -43.21
CA THR A 338 38.71 -12.74 -41.94
C THR A 338 39.29 -11.93 -40.78
N LYS A 339 40.10 -10.89 -41.02
CA LYS A 339 40.63 -10.03 -39.95
C LYS A 339 39.57 -9.05 -39.43
N GLU A 340 38.79 -8.45 -40.33
CA GLU A 340 37.69 -7.56 -39.96
C GLU A 340 36.59 -8.30 -39.18
N GLU A 341 36.29 -9.54 -39.58
CA GLU A 341 35.39 -10.42 -38.83
C GLU A 341 35.92 -10.75 -37.42
N VAL A 342 37.22 -11.01 -37.29
CA VAL A 342 37.86 -11.27 -35.98
C VAL A 342 37.81 -10.03 -35.08
N ASP A 343 38.04 -8.83 -35.62
CA ASP A 343 37.97 -7.60 -34.82
C ASP A 343 36.52 -7.23 -34.46
N ALA A 344 35.54 -7.49 -35.33
CA ALA A 344 34.12 -7.37 -34.99
C ALA A 344 33.70 -8.33 -33.88
N LEU A 345 34.19 -9.58 -33.91
CA LEU A 345 33.94 -10.55 -32.84
C LEU A 345 34.59 -10.14 -31.52
N ARG A 346 35.78 -9.53 -31.54
CA ARG A 346 36.43 -8.99 -30.34
C ARG A 346 35.62 -7.88 -29.69
N LEU A 347 35.15 -6.91 -30.49
CA LEU A 347 34.28 -5.85 -29.99
C LEU A 347 32.99 -6.42 -29.40
N LYS A 348 32.41 -7.43 -30.05
CA LYS A 348 31.20 -8.10 -29.53
C LYS A 348 31.47 -8.82 -28.20
N ILE A 349 32.64 -9.42 -28.02
CA ILE A 349 33.04 -10.03 -26.76
C ILE A 349 33.16 -8.97 -25.65
N GLU A 350 33.82 -7.83 -25.92
CA GLU A 350 33.94 -6.74 -24.95
C GLU A 350 32.58 -6.14 -24.55
N GLU A 351 31.67 -5.96 -25.51
CA GLU A 351 30.29 -5.54 -25.23
C GLU A 351 29.56 -6.54 -24.32
N LEU A 352 29.64 -7.83 -24.62
CA LEU A 352 28.99 -8.88 -23.83
C LEU A 352 29.59 -8.99 -22.42
N GLU A 353 30.90 -8.77 -22.27
CA GLU A 353 31.54 -8.72 -20.95
C GLU A 353 31.06 -7.51 -20.13
N ALA A 354 30.88 -6.35 -20.76
CA ALA A 354 30.33 -5.16 -20.11
C ALA A 354 28.84 -5.29 -19.76
N GLU A 355 28.04 -5.95 -20.59
CA GLU A 355 26.65 -6.29 -20.26
C GLU A 355 26.57 -7.28 -19.10
N ARG A 356 27.42 -8.30 -19.11
CA ARG A 356 27.49 -9.29 -18.04
C ARG A 356 27.90 -8.65 -16.71
N SER A 357 28.82 -7.68 -16.70
CA SER A 357 29.21 -7.00 -15.46
C SER A 357 28.08 -6.14 -14.90
N LYS A 358 27.37 -5.39 -15.75
CA LYS A 358 26.17 -4.61 -15.35
C LYS A 358 25.07 -5.50 -14.78
N LEU A 359 24.75 -6.60 -15.47
CA LEU A 359 23.75 -7.57 -14.98
C LEU A 359 24.16 -8.21 -13.65
N ALA A 360 25.46 -8.46 -13.44
CA ALA A 360 25.96 -8.97 -12.17
C ALA A 360 25.79 -7.96 -11.02
N GLU A 361 25.99 -6.66 -11.28
CA GLU A 361 25.76 -5.60 -10.29
C GLU A 361 24.26 -5.44 -9.98
N GLU A 362 23.40 -5.47 -11.01
CA GLU A 362 21.96 -5.43 -10.84
C GLU A 362 21.45 -6.62 -10.03
N ASN A 363 21.92 -7.84 -10.32
CA ASN A 363 21.59 -9.04 -9.55
C ASN A 363 22.00 -8.90 -8.09
N ARG A 364 23.23 -8.46 -7.79
CA ARG A 364 23.65 -8.20 -6.40
C ARG A 364 22.74 -7.19 -5.70
N SER A 365 22.32 -6.14 -6.42
CA SER A 365 21.43 -5.12 -5.86
C SER A 365 20.02 -5.68 -5.55
N LEU A 366 19.52 -6.58 -6.40
CA LEU A 366 18.25 -7.26 -6.21
C LEU A 366 18.33 -8.29 -5.08
N GLU A 367 19.42 -9.05 -4.99
CA GLU A 367 19.69 -9.97 -3.88
C GLU A 367 19.69 -9.25 -2.54
N MET A 368 20.41 -8.12 -2.41
CA MET A 368 20.40 -7.31 -1.19
C MET A 368 19.00 -6.78 -0.83
N LYS A 369 18.20 -6.40 -1.83
CA LYS A 369 16.81 -5.97 -1.60
C LYS A 369 15.94 -7.13 -1.13
N LEU A 370 16.07 -8.30 -1.76
CA LEU A 370 15.33 -9.50 -1.36
C LEU A 370 15.70 -9.96 0.06
N GLU A 371 16.98 -9.91 0.43
CA GLU A 371 17.42 -10.22 1.79
C GLU A 371 16.82 -9.24 2.79
N LYS A 372 16.82 -7.93 2.49
CA LYS A 372 16.19 -6.92 3.34
C LYS A 372 14.69 -7.16 3.54
N LEU A 373 13.97 -7.48 2.47
CA LEU A 373 12.54 -7.79 2.53
C LEU A 373 12.29 -9.07 3.33
N THR A 374 13.12 -10.10 3.14
CA THR A 374 13.05 -11.36 3.89
C THR A 374 13.29 -11.11 5.40
N LEU A 375 14.23 -10.23 5.77
CA LEU A 375 14.46 -9.82 7.15
C LEU A 375 13.28 -9.02 7.75
N GLN A 376 12.50 -8.34 6.92
CA GLN A 376 11.28 -7.64 7.31
C GLN A 376 10.05 -8.56 7.39
N GLY A 377 10.20 -9.82 7.02
CA GLY A 377 9.14 -10.83 7.08
C GLY A 377 8.32 -10.96 5.80
N ASP A 378 8.76 -10.39 4.68
CA ASP A 378 8.18 -10.68 3.38
C ASP A 378 8.46 -12.13 2.97
N TYR A 379 7.49 -12.73 2.31
CA TYR A 379 7.54 -14.12 1.88
C TYR A 379 6.94 -14.26 0.49
N ASP A 380 7.44 -15.24 -0.26
CA ASP A 380 6.90 -15.61 -1.56
C ASP A 380 5.57 -16.38 -1.38
N PRO A 381 4.43 -15.85 -1.87
CA PRO A 381 3.12 -16.50 -1.73
C PRO A 381 3.00 -17.84 -2.47
N SER A 382 3.85 -18.08 -3.48
CA SER A 382 3.86 -19.35 -4.23
C SER A 382 4.49 -20.49 -3.44
N ARG A 383 5.42 -20.17 -2.54
CA ARG A 383 6.23 -21.13 -1.78
C ARG A 383 5.83 -21.21 -0.31
N THR A 384 5.36 -20.11 0.26
CA THR A 384 5.09 -19.99 1.69
C THR A 384 3.68 -19.45 1.92
N LYS A 385 2.84 -20.24 2.60
CA LYS A 385 1.51 -19.83 3.05
C LYS A 385 1.54 -19.56 4.55
N VAL A 386 1.30 -18.31 4.94
CA VAL A 386 1.22 -17.93 6.36
C VAL A 386 -0.16 -18.31 6.90
N VAL A 387 -0.18 -19.05 8.00
CA VAL A 387 -1.40 -19.45 8.72
C VAL A 387 -1.29 -19.05 10.18
N HIS A 388 -2.41 -18.65 10.77
CA HIS A 388 -2.53 -18.39 12.20
C HIS A 388 -3.90 -18.88 12.69
N PHE A 389 -4.05 -19.09 14.00
CA PHE A 389 -5.34 -19.44 14.57
C PHE A 389 -6.36 -18.32 14.31
N SER A 390 -7.58 -18.68 13.91
CA SER A 390 -8.69 -17.73 13.74
C SER A 390 -9.03 -17.05 15.07
N MET A 391 -9.05 -17.84 16.14
CA MET A 391 -9.14 -17.40 17.53
C MET A 391 -7.73 -17.21 18.09
N ASN A 392 -7.13 -16.05 17.83
CA ASN A 392 -5.85 -15.67 18.40
C ASN A 392 -6.03 -14.55 19.44
N PRO A 393 -5.06 -14.32 20.34
CA PRO A 393 -5.17 -13.28 21.36
C PRO A 393 -5.46 -11.89 20.78
N MET A 394 -4.97 -11.58 19.57
CA MET A 394 -5.22 -10.30 18.90
C MET A 394 -6.66 -10.18 18.37
N SER A 395 -7.26 -11.26 17.87
CA SER A 395 -8.64 -11.29 17.39
C SER A 395 -9.62 -11.24 18.55
N LEU A 396 -9.31 -11.92 19.65
CA LEU A 396 -10.03 -11.78 20.92
C LEU A 396 -9.96 -10.35 21.45
N ALA A 397 -8.77 -9.74 21.51
CA ALA A 397 -8.61 -8.36 21.96
C ALA A 397 -9.32 -7.36 21.04
N LYS A 398 -9.34 -7.60 19.72
CA LYS A 398 -10.13 -6.80 18.78
C LYS A 398 -11.63 -6.96 19.01
N GLN A 399 -12.11 -8.15 19.34
CA GLN A 399 -13.51 -8.42 19.61
C GLN A 399 -13.95 -7.76 20.92
N GLN A 400 -13.19 -7.93 22.00
CA GLN A 400 -13.46 -7.27 23.29
C GLN A 400 -13.51 -5.75 23.14
N ARG A 401 -12.56 -5.15 22.43
CA ARG A 401 -12.58 -3.70 22.17
C ARG A 401 -13.82 -3.26 21.39
N LYS A 402 -14.32 -4.07 20.47
CA LYS A 402 -15.58 -3.78 19.75
C LYS A 402 -16.78 -3.88 20.69
N GLU A 403 -16.83 -4.88 21.55
CA GLU A 403 -17.89 -5.07 22.54
C GLU A 403 -17.91 -3.91 23.55
N GLU A 404 -16.75 -3.50 24.08
CA GLU A 404 -16.61 -2.32 24.94
C GLU A 404 -17.07 -1.04 24.24
N GLN A 405 -16.69 -0.86 22.96
CA GLN A 405 -17.11 0.30 22.19
C GLN A 405 -18.64 0.32 21.96
N GLN A 406 -19.26 -0.83 21.73
CA GLN A 406 -20.71 -0.95 21.61
C GLN A 406 -21.41 -0.65 22.93
N GLN A 407 -20.92 -1.20 24.04
CA GLN A 407 -21.46 -0.91 25.38
C GLN A 407 -21.39 0.59 25.70
N LEU A 408 -20.25 1.24 25.42
CA LEU A 408 -20.09 2.68 25.60
C LEU A 408 -21.03 3.49 24.71
N GLN A 409 -21.26 3.05 23.47
CA GLN A 409 -22.22 3.69 22.56
C GLN A 409 -23.65 3.59 23.09
N GLU A 410 -24.07 2.40 23.52
CA GLU A 410 -25.40 2.19 24.10
C GLU A 410 -25.59 3.00 25.40
N GLU A 411 -24.57 3.07 26.26
CA GLU A 411 -24.61 3.90 27.46
C GLU A 411 -24.70 5.39 27.12
N CYS A 412 -23.93 5.86 26.14
CA CYS A 412 -24.00 7.23 25.66
C CYS A 412 -25.39 7.54 25.08
N GLU A 413 -26.01 6.62 24.35
CA GLU A 413 -27.36 6.78 23.82
C GLU A 413 -28.40 6.83 24.93
N ARG A 414 -28.33 5.91 25.90
CA ARG A 414 -29.22 5.92 27.09
C ARG A 414 -29.08 7.20 27.90
N LEU A 415 -27.85 7.67 28.12
CA LEU A 415 -27.59 8.93 28.83
C LEU A 415 -28.11 10.14 28.04
N ARG A 416 -27.93 10.16 26.71
CA ARG A 416 -28.51 11.22 25.85
C ARG A 416 -30.02 11.23 25.91
N GLU A 417 -30.67 10.06 25.91
CA GLU A 417 -32.11 9.96 26.06
C GLU A 417 -32.59 10.43 27.43
N LEU A 418 -31.88 10.08 28.50
CA LEU A 418 -32.18 10.53 29.86
C LEU A 418 -32.07 12.05 29.99
N VAL A 419 -30.98 12.63 29.47
CA VAL A 419 -30.79 14.10 29.43
C VAL A 419 -31.93 14.76 28.65
N ARG A 420 -32.32 14.22 27.49
CA ARG A 420 -33.45 14.74 26.70
C ARG A 420 -34.77 14.72 27.47
N VAL A 421 -35.04 13.68 28.27
CA VAL A 421 -36.27 13.58 29.10
C VAL A 421 -36.24 14.60 30.24
N LEU A 422 -35.07 14.79 30.88
CA LEU A 422 -34.88 15.78 31.95
C LEU A 422 -35.00 17.22 31.43
N GLU A 423 -34.39 17.53 30.29
CA GLU A 423 -34.48 18.83 29.62
C GLU A 423 -35.92 19.15 29.16
N GLY A 424 -36.70 18.13 28.81
CA GLY A 424 -38.12 18.25 28.46
C GLY A 424 -39.08 18.45 29.64
N GLY A 425 -38.58 18.50 30.88
CA GLY A 425 -39.39 18.71 32.10
C GLY A 425 -40.23 17.48 32.52
N GLY A 426 -39.93 16.29 32.00
CA GLY A 426 -40.61 15.05 32.39
C GLY A 426 -40.04 14.44 33.67
N SER A 427 -40.89 13.87 34.54
CA SER A 427 -40.43 12.99 35.62
C SER A 427 -39.72 11.77 35.02
N ILE A 428 -38.58 11.42 35.62
CA ILE A 428 -37.76 10.26 35.25
C ILE A 428 -38.67 9.02 35.23
N PRO A 429 -38.74 8.27 34.11
CA PRO A 429 -39.42 6.98 34.09
C PRO A 429 -38.71 6.06 35.10
N GLY A 430 -39.43 5.48 36.06
CA GLY A 430 -38.87 4.63 37.12
C GLY A 430 -38.08 3.39 36.64
N ASN A 431 -38.00 3.13 35.33
CA ASN A 431 -37.11 2.15 34.74
C ASN A 431 -35.67 2.65 34.51
N LEU A 432 -35.36 3.92 34.77
CA LEU A 432 -34.04 4.53 34.53
C LEU A 432 -33.36 5.09 35.79
N GLU A 433 -33.96 4.97 36.98
CA GLU A 433 -33.27 5.24 38.25
C GLU A 433 -32.29 4.12 38.66
N GLY A 434 -32.22 3.04 37.88
CA GLY A 434 -31.28 1.94 38.07
C GLY A 434 -29.90 2.17 37.45
N VAL A 435 -29.33 3.37 37.51
CA VAL A 435 -27.95 3.62 37.07
C VAL A 435 -27.02 3.47 38.28
N GLY A 436 -26.82 2.21 38.65
CA GLY A 436 -25.96 1.78 39.74
C GLY A 436 -25.90 0.25 39.79
N GLY A 437 -25.57 -0.38 38.67
CA GLY A 437 -25.28 -1.82 38.59
C GLY A 437 -26.50 -2.73 38.80
N PHE A 438 -27.22 -3.04 37.72
CA PHE A 438 -27.92 -4.33 37.64
C PHE A 438 -26.90 -5.45 37.47
N GLN A 439 -26.20 -5.77 38.57
CA GLN A 439 -26.01 -7.17 38.89
C GLN A 439 -27.42 -7.73 39.10
N SER A 440 -27.78 -8.81 38.40
CA SER A 440 -29.11 -9.39 38.54
C SER A 440 -29.41 -9.61 40.04
N PRO A 441 -30.66 -9.49 40.53
CA PRO A 441 -30.97 -9.76 41.94
C PRO A 441 -30.51 -11.18 42.39
N GLN A 442 -30.32 -12.07 41.41
CA GLN A 442 -29.73 -13.40 41.58
C GLN A 442 -28.21 -13.34 41.79
N GLU A 443 -27.49 -12.54 41.00
CA GLU A 443 -26.05 -12.29 41.15
C GLU A 443 -25.71 -11.50 42.42
N VAL A 444 -26.56 -10.56 42.84
CA VAL A 444 -26.43 -9.88 44.13
C VAL A 444 -26.64 -10.85 45.29
N ALA A 445 -27.58 -11.80 45.17
CA ALA A 445 -27.79 -12.84 46.17
C ALA A 445 -26.61 -13.85 46.20
N GLU A 446 -26.04 -14.17 45.05
CA GLU A 446 -24.85 -15.03 44.93
C GLU A 446 -23.59 -14.35 45.46
N LEU A 447 -23.38 -13.07 45.16
CA LEU A 447 -22.28 -12.28 45.70
C LEU A 447 -22.41 -12.06 47.21
N LYS A 448 -23.62 -11.81 47.72
CA LYS A 448 -23.88 -11.78 49.17
C LYS A 448 -23.54 -13.12 49.83
N LYS A 449 -23.95 -14.24 49.24
CA LYS A 449 -23.55 -15.58 49.71
C LYS A 449 -22.04 -15.80 49.64
N GLN A 450 -21.37 -15.32 48.60
CA GLN A 450 -19.92 -15.43 48.48
C GLN A 450 -19.20 -14.59 49.53
N VAL A 451 -19.66 -13.36 49.79
CA VAL A 451 -19.15 -12.48 50.85
C VAL A 451 -19.38 -13.12 52.22
N GLU A 452 -20.59 -13.60 52.52
CA GLU A 452 -20.89 -14.32 53.76
C GLU A 452 -20.01 -15.57 53.92
N SER A 453 -19.77 -16.32 52.84
CA SER A 453 -18.89 -17.48 52.87
C SER A 453 -17.42 -17.13 53.09
N ALA A 454 -16.96 -16.01 52.53
CA ALA A 454 -15.60 -15.51 52.66
C ALA A 454 -15.36 -14.90 54.06
N GLU A 455 -16.34 -14.18 54.59
CA GLU A 455 -16.37 -13.69 55.98
C GLU A 455 -16.34 -14.85 56.96
N LEU A 456 -17.16 -15.89 56.74
CA LEU A 456 -17.15 -17.10 57.56
C LEU A 456 -15.80 -17.84 57.47
N LYS A 457 -15.19 -17.91 56.28
CA LYS A 457 -13.85 -18.49 56.10
C LYS A 457 -12.78 -17.68 56.83
N ASN A 458 -12.83 -16.35 56.75
CA ASN A 458 -11.91 -15.46 57.47
C ASN A 458 -12.10 -15.56 58.99
N GLN A 459 -13.34 -15.72 59.46
CA GLN A 459 -13.65 -15.91 60.87
C GLN A 459 -13.10 -17.23 61.39
N ARG A 460 -13.33 -18.34 60.66
CA ARG A 460 -12.70 -19.64 60.95
C ARG A 460 -11.19 -19.56 60.92
N LEU A 461 -10.59 -18.81 59.99
CA LEU A 461 -9.14 -18.64 59.92
C LEU A 461 -8.61 -17.88 61.15
N LYS A 462 -9.32 -16.84 61.61
CA LYS A 462 -9.01 -16.13 62.86
C LYS A 462 -9.12 -17.05 64.07
N GLU A 463 -10.16 -17.89 64.15
CA GLU A 463 -10.34 -18.87 65.23
C GLU A 463 -9.23 -19.92 65.24
N VAL A 464 -8.85 -20.45 64.07
CA VAL A 464 -7.73 -21.40 63.95
C VAL A 464 -6.42 -20.74 64.35
N PHE A 465 -6.17 -19.50 63.91
CA PHE A 465 -4.97 -18.76 64.28
C PHE A 465 -4.92 -18.49 65.79
N GLN A 466 -6.04 -18.09 66.40
CA GLN A 466 -6.16 -17.92 67.85
C GLN A 466 -5.94 -19.25 68.59
N THR A 467 -6.48 -20.35 68.09
CA THR A 467 -6.29 -21.67 68.69
C THR A 467 -4.83 -22.10 68.60
N LYS A 468 -4.18 -21.87 67.45
CA LYS A 468 -2.76 -22.18 67.24
C LYS A 468 -1.83 -21.31 68.07
N ILE A 469 -2.11 -20.02 68.22
CA ILE A 469 -1.28 -19.16 69.08
C ILE A 469 -1.48 -19.51 70.56
N GLN A 470 -2.68 -19.89 70.98
CA GLN A 470 -2.94 -20.38 72.34
C GLN A 470 -2.24 -21.71 72.60
N GLU A 471 -2.27 -22.65 71.64
CA GLU A 471 -1.54 -23.91 71.70
C GLU A 471 -0.03 -23.65 71.84
N PHE A 472 0.52 -22.75 71.02
CA PHE A 472 1.93 -22.35 71.09
C PHE A 472 2.27 -21.71 72.44
N ARG A 473 1.46 -20.76 72.92
CA ARG A 473 1.65 -20.12 74.24
C ARG A 473 1.61 -21.15 75.36
N LYS A 474 0.70 -22.12 75.31
CA LYS A 474 0.59 -23.19 76.32
C LYS A 474 1.81 -24.10 76.30
N VAL A 475 2.33 -24.45 75.12
CA VAL A 475 3.55 -25.24 74.98
C VAL A 475 4.76 -24.46 75.50
N CYS A 476 4.93 -23.20 75.11
CA CYS A 476 6.00 -22.33 75.62
C CYS A 476 5.92 -22.20 77.13
N TYR A 477 4.74 -21.93 77.69
CA TYR A 477 4.53 -21.84 79.13
C TYR A 477 4.94 -23.13 79.85
N THR A 478 4.54 -24.29 79.33
CA THR A 478 4.84 -25.59 79.94
C THR A 478 6.33 -25.94 79.85
N LEU A 479 6.99 -25.62 78.73
CA LEU A 479 8.38 -25.99 78.49
C LEU A 479 9.39 -25.03 79.12
N THR A 480 9.14 -23.72 79.04
CA THR A 480 10.09 -22.69 79.47
C THR A 480 9.73 -22.04 80.79
N GLY A 481 8.49 -22.24 81.27
CA GLY A 481 7.98 -21.61 82.47
C GLY A 481 7.58 -20.15 82.29
N TYR A 482 7.46 -19.64 81.05
CA TYR A 482 7.06 -18.25 80.77
C TYR A 482 5.84 -18.18 79.86
N GLN A 483 4.83 -17.42 80.29
CA GLN A 483 3.63 -17.11 79.52
C GLN A 483 3.90 -15.86 78.70
N ILE A 484 3.78 -15.98 77.37
CA ILE A 484 4.10 -14.91 76.42
C ILE A 484 2.80 -14.33 75.87
N ASP A 485 2.45 -13.10 76.25
CA ASP A 485 1.28 -12.37 75.78
C ASP A 485 1.67 -11.13 74.99
N ILE A 486 0.95 -10.84 73.89
CA ILE A 486 1.19 -9.65 73.06
C ILE A 486 0.31 -8.52 73.60
N THR A 487 0.91 -7.39 73.96
CA THR A 487 0.18 -6.19 74.42
C THR A 487 -0.33 -5.35 73.25
N THR A 488 -1.21 -4.37 73.53
CA THR A 488 -1.77 -3.45 72.53
C THR A 488 -0.74 -2.57 71.82
N GLU A 489 0.50 -2.52 72.32
CA GLU A 489 1.61 -1.73 71.76
C GLU A 489 2.62 -2.59 70.97
N ASN A 490 2.23 -3.80 70.54
CA ASN A 490 3.11 -4.80 69.89
C ASN A 490 4.36 -5.16 70.72
N GLN A 491 4.25 -5.11 72.05
CA GLN A 491 5.30 -5.59 72.95
C GLN A 491 4.93 -6.99 73.45
N TYR A 492 5.94 -7.81 73.70
CA TYR A 492 5.80 -9.14 74.29
C TYR A 492 5.94 -9.06 75.81
N ARG A 493 4.86 -9.39 76.52
CA ARG A 493 4.83 -9.53 77.97
C ARG A 493 5.13 -10.98 78.32
N LEU A 494 6.18 -11.20 79.10
CA LEU A 494 6.55 -12.50 79.66
C LEU A 494 6.19 -12.54 81.15
N SER A 495 5.33 -13.48 81.55
CA SER A 495 4.99 -13.75 82.94
C SER A 495 5.50 -15.13 83.35
N SER A 496 6.34 -15.20 84.39
CA SER A 496 6.95 -16.46 84.83
C SER A 496 5.99 -17.29 85.70
N ILE A 497 6.07 -18.63 85.61
CA ILE A 497 5.38 -19.56 86.54
C ILE A 497 5.80 -19.33 87.99
N TYR A 498 7.04 -18.88 88.20
CA TYR A 498 7.63 -18.67 89.51
C TYR A 498 7.61 -17.20 89.95
N ALA A 499 6.73 -16.38 89.39
CA ALA A 499 6.58 -14.98 89.79
C ALA A 499 6.16 -14.86 91.26
N GLU A 500 6.81 -13.99 92.03
CA GLU A 500 6.54 -13.79 93.46
C GLU A 500 5.23 -13.00 93.68
N HIS A 501 4.87 -12.12 92.73
CA HIS A 501 3.62 -11.37 92.71
C HIS A 501 2.84 -11.52 91.39
N GLN A 502 1.51 -11.47 91.44
CA GLN A 502 0.62 -11.68 90.27
C GLN A 502 0.79 -10.63 89.15
N GLY A 503 1.51 -9.52 89.41
CA GLY A 503 1.76 -8.46 88.44
C GLY A 503 3.15 -8.48 87.80
N ASP A 504 4.05 -9.37 88.23
CA ASP A 504 5.44 -9.34 87.79
C ASP A 504 5.54 -9.86 86.35
N CYS A 505 5.96 -8.98 85.44
CA CYS A 505 6.14 -9.31 84.04
C CYS A 505 7.32 -8.57 83.43
N LEU A 506 7.96 -9.21 82.45
CA LEU A 506 9.03 -8.62 81.65
C LEU A 506 8.43 -8.18 80.31
N LEU A 507 8.68 -6.93 79.92
CA LEU A 507 8.23 -6.38 78.64
C LEU A 507 9.40 -6.33 77.67
N PHE A 508 9.24 -6.96 76.52
CA PHE A 508 10.18 -6.94 75.40
C PHE A 508 9.52 -6.29 74.19
N LYS A 509 10.28 -5.49 73.46
CA LYS A 509 9.81 -4.85 72.23
C LYS A 509 10.46 -5.49 71.01
#